data_AF-A0A3A5M7P7-F1
#
_entry.id   AF-A0A3A5M7P7-F1
#
_cell.length_a   1.000
_cell.length_b   1.000
_cell.length_c   1.000
_cell.angle_alpha   90.00
_cell.angle_beta   90.00
_cell.angle_gamma   90.00
#
_symmetry.space_group_name_H-M   'P 1'
#
loop_
_entity.id
_entity.type
_entity.pdbx_description
1 polymer ?
#
loop_
_entity_poly.entity_id
_entity_poly.type
_entity_poly.pdbx_seq_one_letter_code
_entity_poly.pdbx_strand_id
1 'polypeptide(L)'
;MNQVRVRAAAVRADATELRARASSLLQQSGAMGWNSKAGDALRERITEVATSLGGQAQALDDAATALEAHAHSVDDVKQAIRDAQLWVEDRWREAQTVAATAVETVQDVADAAVTRFMRVMVDTAANLQTGMVRIAVFTVAGVQVTAAAVDHAHEVITTIPVLPVGERREWLDVRSTYAARGWV
;
A
#
# COMPACT_ATOMS: atom_id res chain seq x y z
N MET A 1 4.16 0.25 15.75
CA MET A 1 4.54 1.53 15.14
C MET A 1 4.73 2.64 16.16
N ASN A 2 3.86 2.71 17.19
CA ASN A 2 4.04 3.58 18.35
C ASN A 2 5.45 3.46 18.98
N GLN A 3 6.01 2.25 19.03
CA GLN A 3 7.33 1.99 19.61
C GLN A 3 8.50 2.76 18.97
N VAL A 4 8.51 3.01 17.65
CA VAL A 4 9.60 3.76 17.00
C VAL A 4 9.51 5.25 17.35
N ARG A 5 8.31 5.81 17.34
CA ARG A 5 8.06 7.20 17.76
C ARG A 5 8.36 7.42 19.24
N VAL A 6 7.98 6.46 20.09
CA VAL A 6 8.33 6.47 21.53
C VAL A 6 9.85 6.45 21.71
N ARG A 7 10.58 5.63 20.95
CA ARG A 7 12.05 5.60 20.99
C ARG A 7 12.67 6.91 20.51
N ALA A 8 12.17 7.51 19.42
CA ALA A 8 12.64 8.81 18.96
C ALA A 8 12.46 9.90 20.03
N ALA A 9 11.29 9.91 20.70
CA ALA A 9 11.04 10.83 21.81
C ALA A 9 11.99 10.59 23.00
N ALA A 10 12.23 9.32 23.36
CA ALA A 10 13.18 8.97 24.42
C ALA A 10 14.61 9.44 24.09
N VAL A 11 15.07 9.23 22.85
CA VAL A 11 16.40 9.67 22.40
C VAL A 11 16.54 11.20 22.47
N ARG A 12 15.49 11.97 22.15
CA ARG A 12 15.52 13.43 22.33
C ARG A 12 15.55 13.86 23.79
N ALA A 13 14.86 13.12 24.66
CA ALA A 13 14.93 13.38 26.10
C ALA A 13 16.36 13.18 26.60
N ASP A 14 17.04 12.11 26.16
CA ASP A 14 18.45 11.86 26.48
C ASP A 14 19.36 12.98 25.94
N ALA A 15 19.14 13.45 24.70
CA ALA A 15 19.88 14.58 24.14
C ALA A 15 19.72 15.86 24.96
N THR A 16 18.49 16.15 25.41
CA THR A 16 18.17 17.31 26.25
C THR A 16 18.87 17.22 27.61
N GLU A 17 18.88 16.03 28.21
CA GLU A 17 19.56 15.75 29.47
C GLU A 17 21.08 15.93 29.34
N LEU A 18 21.71 15.47 28.25
CA LEU A 18 23.14 15.69 28.01
C LEU A 18 23.50 17.17 27.89
N ARG A 19 22.66 17.98 27.20
CA ARG A 19 22.86 19.44 27.12
C ARG A 19 22.70 20.12 28.46
N ALA A 20 21.71 19.69 29.26
CA ALA A 20 21.51 20.21 30.61
C ALA A 20 22.73 19.92 31.49
N ARG A 21 23.28 18.70 31.42
CA ARG A 21 24.52 18.32 32.13
C ARG A 21 25.71 19.14 31.68
N ALA A 22 25.92 19.30 30.38
CA ALA A 22 27.00 20.13 29.83
C ALA A 22 26.92 21.58 30.32
N SER A 23 25.72 22.16 30.30
CA SER A 23 25.47 23.53 30.78
C SER A 23 25.71 23.65 32.29
N SER A 24 25.27 22.66 33.07
CA SER A 24 25.50 22.63 34.52
C SER A 24 26.99 22.54 34.86
N LEU A 25 27.76 21.73 34.14
CA LEU A 25 29.22 21.63 34.32
C LEU A 25 29.91 22.98 34.09
N LEU A 26 29.55 23.68 33.01
CA LEU A 26 30.10 25.01 32.71
C LEU A 26 29.72 26.04 33.78
N GLN A 27 28.47 26.03 34.23
CA GLN A 27 28.00 26.93 35.28
C GLN A 27 28.72 26.70 36.61
N GLN A 28 28.84 25.43 37.03
CA GLN A 28 29.57 25.07 38.26
C GLN A 28 31.04 25.46 38.16
N SER A 29 31.66 25.20 37.01
CA SER A 29 33.05 25.59 36.74
C SER A 29 33.28 27.10 36.78
N GLY A 30 32.31 27.91 36.31
CA GLY A 30 32.40 29.37 36.34
C GLY A 30 32.20 29.95 37.74
N ALA A 31 31.43 29.28 38.60
CA ALA A 31 31.21 29.68 39.99
C ALA A 31 32.40 29.34 40.91
N MET A 32 33.28 28.43 40.48
CA MET A 32 34.47 28.07 41.22
C MET A 32 35.51 29.19 41.12
N GLY A 33 35.70 29.94 42.21
CA GLY A 33 36.64 31.07 42.32
C GLY A 33 38.12 30.69 42.30
N TRP A 34 38.52 29.81 41.39
CA TRP A 34 39.88 29.32 41.25
C TRP A 34 40.75 30.31 40.49
N ASN A 35 41.79 30.81 41.15
CA ASN A 35 42.72 31.81 40.63
C ASN A 35 44.14 31.23 40.44
N SER A 36 44.24 29.96 40.08
CA SER A 36 45.51 29.24 39.95
C SER A 36 45.63 28.55 38.59
N LYS A 37 46.87 28.22 38.19
CA LYS A 37 47.14 27.45 36.96
C LYS A 37 46.45 26.07 36.94
N ALA A 38 46.31 25.44 38.10
CA ALA A 38 45.56 24.19 38.23
C ALA A 38 44.05 24.41 37.99
N GLY A 39 43.51 25.53 38.47
CA GLY A 39 42.13 25.94 38.20
C GLY A 39 41.88 26.21 36.72
N ASP A 40 42.83 26.85 36.04
CA ASP A 40 42.76 27.09 34.59
C ASP A 40 42.72 25.77 33.80
N ALA A 41 43.62 24.83 34.11
CA ALA A 41 43.67 23.52 33.47
C ALA A 41 42.37 22.71 33.70
N LEU A 42 41.78 22.82 34.89
CA LEU A 42 40.52 22.15 35.19
C LEU A 42 39.33 22.79 34.45
N ARG A 43 39.30 24.12 34.31
CA ARG A 43 38.30 24.82 33.47
C ARG A 43 38.38 24.41 32.01
N GLU A 44 39.59 24.30 31.46
CA GLU A 44 39.82 23.83 30.09
C GLU A 44 39.27 22.40 29.94
N ARG A 45 39.61 21.50 30.87
CA ARG A 45 39.12 20.13 30.84
C ARG A 45 37.58 20.04 30.95
N ILE A 46 36.95 20.86 31.80
CA ILE A 46 35.49 20.90 31.90
C ILE A 46 34.87 21.40 30.59
N THR A 47 35.48 22.39 29.95
CA THR A 47 35.03 22.91 28.65
C THR A 47 35.09 21.86 27.54
N GLU A 48 36.17 21.07 27.50
CA GLU A 48 36.30 19.92 26.59
C GLU A 48 35.19 18.88 26.82
N VAL A 49 34.94 18.52 28.08
CA VAL A 49 33.89 17.56 28.44
C VAL A 49 32.51 18.10 28.05
N ALA A 50 32.21 19.36 28.36
CA ALA A 50 30.94 19.98 27.99
C ALA A 50 30.74 20.01 26.47
N THR A 51 31.81 20.29 25.71
CA THR A 51 31.79 20.27 24.24
C THR A 51 31.55 18.85 23.70
N SER A 52 32.21 17.84 24.28
CA SER A 52 31.98 16.42 23.93
C SER A 52 30.54 15.99 24.20
N LEU A 53 29.97 16.37 25.36
CA LEU A 53 28.57 16.12 25.68
C LEU A 53 27.61 16.82 24.70
N GLY A 54 27.93 18.06 24.30
CA GLY A 54 27.18 18.79 23.27
C GLY A 54 27.19 18.07 21.92
N GLY A 55 28.36 17.55 21.50
CA GLY A 55 28.49 16.74 20.29
C GLY A 55 27.69 15.43 20.35
N GLN A 56 27.70 14.74 21.49
CA GLN A 56 26.89 13.54 21.71
C GLN A 56 25.39 13.84 21.67
N ALA A 57 24.95 14.94 22.29
CA ALA A 57 23.56 15.37 22.24
C ALA A 57 23.11 15.67 20.80
N GLN A 58 23.96 16.28 19.98
CA GLN A 58 23.65 16.50 18.57
C GLN A 58 23.47 15.17 17.81
N ALA A 59 24.36 14.20 18.02
CA ALA A 59 24.26 12.89 17.39
C ALA A 59 22.97 12.15 17.80
N LEU A 60 22.49 12.33 19.04
CA LEU A 60 21.21 11.79 19.49
C LEU A 60 20.02 12.47 18.79
N ASP A 61 20.03 13.78 18.61
CA ASP A 61 18.96 14.47 17.87
C ASP A 61 18.91 14.08 16.39
N ASP A 62 20.07 13.88 15.77
CA ASP A 62 20.18 13.37 14.40
C ASP A 62 19.58 11.95 14.31
N ALA A 63 19.88 11.09 15.29
CA ALA A 63 19.32 9.75 15.38
C ALA A 63 17.80 9.76 15.61
N ALA A 64 17.28 10.63 16.48
CA ALA A 64 15.85 10.78 16.70
C ALA A 64 15.12 11.23 15.43
N THR A 65 15.70 12.18 14.69
CA THR A 65 15.18 12.65 13.40
C THR A 65 15.15 11.51 12.37
N ALA A 66 16.20 10.70 12.29
CA ALA A 66 16.24 9.53 11.41
C ALA A 66 15.16 8.49 11.77
N LEU A 67 14.92 8.24 13.07
CA LEU A 67 13.87 7.33 13.53
C LEU A 67 12.46 7.81 13.15
N GLU A 68 12.21 9.12 13.21
CA GLU A 68 10.93 9.69 12.77
C GLU A 68 10.74 9.61 11.26
N ALA A 69 11.79 9.93 10.48
CA ALA A 69 11.76 9.76 9.04
C ALA A 69 11.46 8.30 8.66
N HIS A 70 12.08 7.34 9.37
CA HIS A 70 11.78 5.93 9.19
C HIS A 70 10.33 5.58 9.54
N ALA A 71 9.80 6.10 10.66
CA ALA A 71 8.41 5.88 11.04
C ALA A 71 7.43 6.41 9.97
N HIS A 72 7.68 7.60 9.41
CA HIS A 72 6.88 8.14 8.30
C HIS A 72 6.98 7.26 7.05
N SER A 73 8.18 6.86 6.63
CA SER A 73 8.36 6.00 5.46
C SER A 73 7.59 4.68 5.59
N VAL A 74 7.57 4.07 6.78
CA VAL A 74 6.79 2.84 6.99
C VAL A 74 5.29 3.14 6.97
N ASP A 75 4.84 4.31 7.44
CA ASP A 75 3.41 4.69 7.38
C ASP A 75 2.98 4.88 5.91
N ASP A 76 3.82 5.51 5.10
CA ASP A 76 3.61 5.69 3.67
C ASP A 76 3.51 4.34 2.94
N VAL A 77 4.42 3.39 3.23
CA VAL A 77 4.37 2.04 2.65
C VAL A 77 3.08 1.31 3.05
N LYS A 78 2.65 1.44 4.30
CA LYS A 78 1.38 0.85 4.75
C LYS A 78 0.18 1.47 4.06
N GLN A 79 0.21 2.79 3.87
CA GLN A 79 -0.85 3.47 3.13
C GLN A 79 -0.88 2.99 1.69
N ALA A 80 0.28 2.89 1.01
CA ALA A 80 0.37 2.36 -0.33
C ALA A 80 -0.16 0.91 -0.44
N ILE A 81 0.08 0.06 0.57
CA ILE A 81 -0.48 -1.29 0.65
C ILE A 81 -2.00 -1.24 0.76
N ARG A 82 -2.57 -0.41 1.64
CA ARG A 82 -4.02 -0.25 1.77
C ARG A 82 -4.67 0.28 0.49
N ASP A 83 -4.05 1.27 -0.15
CA ASP A 83 -4.53 1.83 -1.40
C ASP A 83 -4.50 0.77 -2.52
N ALA A 84 -3.43 -0.03 -2.58
CA ALA A 84 -3.34 -1.14 -3.51
C ALA A 84 -4.38 -2.23 -3.22
N GLN A 85 -4.63 -2.55 -1.95
CA GLN A 85 -5.67 -3.49 -1.56
C GLN A 85 -7.04 -3.05 -2.05
N LEU A 86 -7.47 -1.83 -1.73
CA LEU A 86 -8.78 -1.32 -2.13
C LEU A 86 -8.91 -1.30 -3.66
N TRP A 87 -7.86 -0.86 -4.36
CA TRP A 87 -7.85 -0.81 -5.82
C TRP A 87 -7.95 -2.19 -6.46
N VAL A 88 -7.16 -3.17 -5.98
CA VAL A 88 -7.17 -4.55 -6.51
C VAL A 88 -8.50 -5.23 -6.20
N GLU A 89 -9.02 -5.08 -4.98
CA GLU A 89 -10.30 -5.68 -4.58
C GLU A 89 -11.46 -5.17 -5.44
N ASP A 90 -11.48 -3.88 -5.76
CA ASP A 90 -12.51 -3.28 -6.61
C ASP A 90 -12.46 -3.85 -8.03
N ARG A 91 -11.28 -3.86 -8.66
CA ARG A 91 -11.08 -4.42 -10.01
C ARG A 91 -11.34 -5.92 -10.08
N TRP A 92 -10.93 -6.65 -9.05
CA TRP A 92 -11.22 -8.07 -8.94
C TRP A 92 -12.72 -8.34 -8.84
N ARG A 93 -13.44 -7.55 -8.03
CA ARG A 93 -14.89 -7.66 -7.89
C ARG A 93 -15.61 -7.32 -9.20
N GLU A 94 -15.17 -6.28 -9.89
CA GLU A 94 -15.67 -5.93 -11.23
C GLU A 94 -15.50 -7.10 -12.20
N ALA A 95 -14.29 -7.68 -12.29
CA ALA A 95 -14.04 -8.86 -13.12
C ALA A 95 -14.93 -10.04 -12.73
N GLN A 96 -15.12 -10.30 -11.44
CA GLN A 96 -15.99 -11.36 -10.95
C GLN A 96 -17.46 -11.14 -11.34
N THR A 97 -17.96 -9.90 -11.23
CA THR A 97 -19.32 -9.55 -11.66
C THR A 97 -19.49 -9.75 -13.17
N VAL A 98 -18.54 -9.27 -13.99
CA VAL A 98 -18.57 -9.47 -15.44
C VAL A 98 -18.58 -10.97 -15.80
N ALA A 99 -17.72 -11.76 -15.17
CA ALA A 99 -17.65 -13.20 -15.42
C ALA A 99 -18.95 -13.92 -15.00
N ALA A 100 -19.50 -13.61 -13.82
CA ALA A 100 -20.74 -14.22 -13.32
C ALA A 100 -21.94 -13.91 -14.23
N THR A 101 -22.12 -12.65 -14.62
CA THR A 101 -23.24 -12.25 -15.48
C THR A 101 -23.07 -12.71 -16.92
N ALA A 102 -21.84 -12.82 -17.43
CA ALA A 102 -21.60 -13.40 -18.76
C ALA A 102 -22.04 -14.88 -18.81
N VAL A 103 -21.76 -15.66 -17.76
CA VAL A 103 -22.22 -17.06 -17.64
C VAL A 103 -23.75 -17.12 -17.59
N GLU A 104 -24.39 -16.29 -16.75
CA GLU A 104 -25.86 -16.21 -16.66
C GLU A 104 -26.50 -15.83 -18.00
N THR A 105 -25.95 -14.82 -18.70
CA THR A 105 -26.47 -14.40 -20.01
C THR A 105 -26.29 -15.46 -21.08
N VAL A 106 -25.15 -16.16 -21.11
CA VAL A 106 -24.94 -17.24 -22.08
C VAL A 106 -25.94 -18.37 -21.84
N GLN A 107 -26.23 -18.68 -20.56
CA GLN A 107 -27.22 -19.69 -20.20
C GLN A 107 -28.65 -19.26 -20.59
N ASP A 108 -29.05 -18.03 -20.26
CA ASP A 108 -30.38 -17.49 -20.60
C ASP A 108 -30.58 -17.32 -22.11
N VAL A 109 -29.56 -16.86 -22.84
CA VAL A 109 -29.60 -16.73 -24.30
C VAL A 109 -29.61 -18.11 -24.95
N ALA A 110 -28.91 -19.11 -24.41
CA ALA A 110 -28.99 -20.48 -24.88
C ALA A 110 -30.41 -21.06 -24.68
N ASP A 111 -31.01 -20.88 -23.49
CA ASP A 111 -32.36 -21.37 -23.20
C ASP A 111 -33.43 -20.63 -24.04
N ALA A 112 -33.29 -19.31 -24.22
CA ALA A 112 -34.17 -18.51 -25.06
C ALA A 112 -33.99 -18.82 -26.56
N ALA A 113 -32.76 -19.05 -27.02
CA ALA A 113 -32.47 -19.44 -28.40
C ALA A 113 -32.97 -20.85 -28.71
N VAL A 114 -32.83 -21.80 -27.78
CA VAL A 114 -33.39 -23.16 -27.92
C VAL A 114 -34.92 -23.11 -27.92
N THR A 115 -35.55 -22.33 -27.04
CA THR A 115 -37.00 -22.17 -27.02
C THR A 115 -37.53 -21.51 -28.29
N ARG A 116 -36.82 -20.48 -28.80
CA ARG A 116 -37.18 -19.81 -30.06
C ARG A 116 -36.90 -20.71 -31.26
N PHE A 117 -35.81 -21.46 -31.27
CA PHE A 117 -35.50 -22.46 -32.31
C PHE A 117 -36.52 -23.60 -32.30
N MET A 118 -36.98 -24.08 -31.15
CA MET A 118 -38.08 -25.05 -31.07
C MET A 118 -39.40 -24.47 -31.60
N ARG A 119 -39.72 -23.21 -31.29
CA ARG A 119 -40.90 -22.54 -31.85
C ARG A 119 -40.79 -22.35 -33.37
N VAL A 120 -39.62 -21.97 -33.86
CA VAL A 120 -39.33 -21.86 -35.29
C VAL A 120 -39.35 -23.25 -35.94
N MET A 121 -38.87 -24.32 -35.32
CA MET A 121 -38.97 -25.67 -35.88
C MET A 121 -40.42 -26.17 -35.96
N VAL A 122 -41.28 -25.74 -35.03
CA VAL A 122 -42.74 -25.99 -35.11
C VAL A 122 -43.40 -25.18 -36.24
N ASP A 123 -42.94 -23.95 -36.51
CA ASP A 123 -43.44 -23.11 -37.62
C ASP A 123 -42.73 -23.37 -38.98
N THR A 124 -41.56 -23.98 -38.98
CA THR A 124 -40.62 -24.10 -40.12
C THR A 124 -40.31 -25.56 -40.44
N ALA A 125 -41.23 -26.47 -40.13
CA ALA A 125 -41.37 -27.72 -40.88
C ALA A 125 -41.67 -27.47 -42.39
N ALA A 126 -41.83 -26.21 -42.81
CA ALA A 126 -42.19 -25.84 -44.17
C ALA A 126 -41.05 -25.35 -45.09
N ASN A 127 -39.90 -24.84 -44.63
CA ASN A 127 -38.81 -24.42 -45.55
C ASN A 127 -37.46 -24.15 -44.83
N LEU A 128 -36.47 -25.02 -45.04
CA LEU A 128 -35.12 -24.93 -44.46
C LEU A 128 -34.13 -24.18 -45.37
N GLN A 129 -33.52 -23.11 -44.86
CA GLN A 129 -32.16 -22.71 -45.23
C GLN A 129 -31.41 -22.25 -43.96
N THR A 130 -30.47 -23.07 -43.52
CA THR A 130 -29.75 -22.95 -42.25
C THR A 130 -28.44 -22.19 -42.46
N GLY A 131 -28.43 -20.89 -42.22
CA GLY A 131 -27.21 -20.11 -42.03
C GLY A 131 -26.92 -19.94 -40.54
N MET A 132 -25.82 -20.51 -40.03
CA MET A 132 -25.40 -20.32 -38.64
C MET A 132 -25.00 -18.87 -38.41
N VAL A 133 -25.81 -18.13 -37.66
CA VAL A 133 -25.45 -16.81 -37.15
C VAL A 133 -25.09 -16.97 -35.67
N ARG A 134 -23.80 -16.89 -35.34
CA ARG A 134 -23.35 -16.73 -33.94
C ARG A 134 -23.38 -15.24 -33.59
N ILE A 135 -24.39 -14.81 -32.86
CA ILE A 135 -24.40 -13.49 -32.22
C ILE A 135 -24.19 -13.71 -30.72
N ALA A 136 -22.98 -13.46 -30.24
CA ALA A 136 -22.72 -13.38 -28.81
C ALA A 136 -23.04 -11.95 -28.36
N VAL A 137 -24.30 -11.71 -27.97
CA VAL A 137 -24.66 -10.48 -27.24
C VAL A 137 -24.58 -10.82 -25.76
N PHE A 138 -23.53 -10.38 -25.09
CA PHE A 138 -23.50 -10.41 -23.63
C PHE A 138 -24.22 -9.14 -23.17
N THR A 139 -25.20 -9.24 -22.27
CA THR A 139 -25.93 -8.08 -21.73
C THR A 139 -25.98 -8.17 -20.22
N VAL A 140 -25.34 -7.23 -19.53
CA VAL A 140 -25.46 -7.05 -18.08
C VAL A 140 -26.49 -5.96 -17.84
N ALA A 141 -27.60 -6.26 -17.16
CA ALA A 141 -28.62 -5.27 -16.80
C ALA A 141 -29.13 -4.40 -17.99
N GLY A 142 -29.22 -4.98 -19.20
CA GLY A 142 -29.61 -4.25 -20.42
C GLY A 142 -28.48 -3.51 -21.14
N VAL A 143 -27.26 -3.55 -20.62
CA VAL A 143 -26.04 -2.97 -21.22
C VAL A 143 -25.24 -4.05 -21.92
N GLN A 144 -24.85 -3.84 -23.18
CA GLN A 144 -24.01 -4.78 -23.91
C GLN A 144 -22.60 -4.86 -23.28
N VAL A 145 -22.19 -6.06 -22.90
CA VAL A 145 -20.81 -6.40 -22.53
C VAL A 145 -20.11 -6.94 -23.77
N THR A 146 -18.91 -6.44 -24.03
CA THR A 146 -18.11 -6.87 -25.18
C THR A 146 -17.44 -8.22 -24.89
N ALA A 147 -17.20 -9.03 -25.92
CA ALA A 147 -16.42 -10.27 -25.76
C ALA A 147 -15.03 -10.00 -25.14
N ALA A 148 -14.41 -8.87 -25.50
CA ALA A 148 -13.15 -8.43 -24.93
C ALA A 148 -13.21 -8.19 -23.41
N ALA A 149 -14.34 -7.70 -22.88
CA ALA A 149 -14.50 -7.50 -21.44
C ALA A 149 -14.64 -8.84 -20.70
N VAL A 150 -15.28 -9.84 -21.31
CA VAL A 150 -15.39 -11.19 -20.75
C VAL A 150 -14.04 -11.91 -20.77
N ASP A 151 -13.31 -11.84 -21.88
CA ASP A 151 -11.96 -12.41 -22.01
C ASP A 151 -11.01 -11.80 -21.00
N HIS A 152 -11.07 -10.48 -20.83
CA HIS A 152 -10.31 -9.75 -19.82
C HIS A 152 -10.66 -10.20 -18.39
N ALA A 153 -11.95 -10.26 -18.05
CA ALA A 153 -12.40 -10.72 -16.74
C ALA A 153 -11.92 -12.15 -16.44
N HIS A 154 -11.96 -13.03 -17.44
CA HIS A 154 -11.47 -14.40 -17.31
C HIS A 154 -9.95 -14.45 -17.14
N GLU A 155 -9.19 -13.62 -17.87
CA GLU A 155 -7.74 -13.51 -17.73
C GLU A 155 -7.32 -13.01 -16.34
N VAL A 156 -8.04 -12.02 -15.80
CA VAL A 156 -7.86 -11.52 -14.44
C VAL A 156 -8.11 -12.64 -13.44
N ILE A 157 -9.28 -13.31 -13.51
CA ILE A 157 -9.70 -14.33 -12.54
C ILE A 157 -8.76 -15.54 -12.53
N THR A 158 -8.29 -15.96 -13.69
CA THR A 158 -7.36 -17.09 -13.81
C THR A 158 -5.96 -16.74 -13.29
N THR A 159 -5.56 -15.47 -13.38
CA THR A 159 -4.22 -15.03 -12.98
C THR A 159 -4.10 -14.78 -11.47
N ILE A 160 -5.16 -14.28 -10.81
CA ILE A 160 -5.12 -13.95 -9.37
C ILE A 160 -6.18 -14.75 -8.62
N PRO A 161 -6.21 -16.10 -8.68
CA PRO A 161 -7.34 -16.91 -8.24
C PRO A 161 -7.78 -16.68 -6.78
N VAL A 162 -6.85 -16.21 -5.93
CA VAL A 162 -7.11 -15.84 -4.55
C VAL A 162 -6.42 -14.50 -4.27
N LEU A 163 -7.17 -13.56 -3.67
CA LEU A 163 -6.62 -12.29 -3.23
C LEU A 163 -5.71 -12.46 -1.99
N PRO A 164 -4.64 -11.67 -1.85
CA PRO A 164 -3.82 -11.66 -0.65
C PRO A 164 -4.65 -11.37 0.62
N VAL A 165 -4.18 -11.83 1.79
CA VAL A 165 -4.87 -11.60 3.07
C VAL A 165 -4.10 -10.62 3.97
N GLY A 166 -4.82 -9.63 4.50
CA GLY A 166 -4.29 -8.61 5.42
C GLY A 166 -3.39 -7.57 4.75
N GLU A 167 -2.79 -6.68 5.55
CA GLU A 167 -1.92 -5.59 5.07
C GLU A 167 -0.52 -6.09 4.68
N ARG A 168 -0.40 -6.80 3.54
CA ARG A 168 0.86 -7.38 3.05
C ARG A 168 1.39 -6.69 1.80
N ARG A 169 2.72 -6.80 1.60
CA ARG A 169 3.41 -6.35 0.39
C ARG A 169 2.83 -6.97 -0.89
N GLU A 170 2.30 -8.19 -0.80
CA GLU A 170 1.69 -8.93 -1.90
C GLU A 170 0.63 -8.11 -2.66
N TRP A 171 -0.09 -7.18 -2.00
CA TRP A 171 -1.02 -6.27 -2.68
C TRP A 171 -0.35 -5.33 -3.69
N LEU A 172 0.87 -4.87 -3.40
CA LEU A 172 1.66 -4.05 -4.32
C LEU A 172 2.11 -4.88 -5.53
N ASP A 173 2.49 -6.14 -5.30
CA ASP A 173 2.92 -7.05 -6.36
C ASP A 173 1.75 -7.37 -7.31
N VAL A 174 0.54 -7.61 -6.76
CA VAL A 174 -0.68 -7.80 -7.57
C VAL A 174 -1.01 -6.55 -8.36
N ARG A 175 -1.01 -5.36 -7.73
CA ARG A 175 -1.23 -4.10 -8.45
C ARG A 175 -0.20 -3.88 -9.56
N SER A 176 1.06 -4.24 -9.33
CA SER A 176 2.11 -4.17 -10.35
C SER A 176 1.86 -5.14 -11.51
N THR A 177 1.26 -6.31 -11.22
CA THR A 177 0.87 -7.29 -12.24
C THR A 177 -0.23 -6.75 -13.14
N TYR A 178 -1.25 -6.09 -12.57
CA TYR A 178 -2.26 -5.38 -13.36
C TYR A 178 -1.63 -4.33 -14.27
N ALA A 179 -0.73 -3.50 -13.74
CA ALA A 179 -0.05 -2.46 -14.51
C ALA A 179 0.81 -3.05 -15.64
N ALA A 180 1.58 -4.10 -15.36
CA ALA A 180 2.44 -4.77 -16.33
C ALA A 180 1.66 -5.42 -17.48
N ARG A 181 0.43 -5.86 -17.22
CA ARG A 181 -0.47 -6.45 -18.22
C ARG A 181 -1.39 -5.44 -18.90
N GLY A 182 -1.32 -4.16 -18.53
CA GLY A 182 -2.16 -3.10 -19.11
C GLY A 182 -3.64 -3.20 -18.71
N TRP A 183 -3.93 -3.85 -17.59
CA TRP A 183 -5.28 -4.03 -17.05
C TRP A 183 -5.76 -2.82 -16.21
N VAL A 184 -5.37 -1.61 -16.62
CA VAL A 184 -5.55 -0.36 -15.87
C VAL A 184 -6.77 0.41 -16.36
#